data_AF-A0A9D9MSH1-F1
#
_entry.id   AF-A0A9D9MSH1-F1
#
_cell.length_a   1.000
_cell.length_b   1.000
_cell.length_c   1.000
_cell.angle_alpha   90.00
_cell.angle_beta   90.00
_cell.angle_gamma   90.00
#
_symmetry.space_group_name_H-M   'P 1'
#
loop_
_entity.id
_entity.type
_entity.pdbx_description
1 polymer ?
#
loop_
_entity_poly.entity_id
_entity_poly.type
_entity_poly.pdbx_seq_one_letter_code
_entity_poly.pdbx_strand_id
1 'polypeptide(L)'
;MSKNIFLFVLLTMNTFLSNAQTNVSGGIYQNATWSLAGSPYIVNGSVVVFPGKTLNIEPGVEIRINNLTSSNIYIETRGTINCVGTDALPIKIHAMYDTMNNVAWQGFVCTSSQGGVLNADRFQIANAYFPFSYETGLSNYNYTNCIFKRCFQAVTVAESVNLSNCQFIDNEVGVYGWANFTINDCLFKENTTSIYAYASVLTMTNSDFIDNQIGLSFVSNIFDSMYIADCQFLNNGLALNYPNKGKVENCLFTDNTTAIQSAYKCEIANNEFSYNELAIQASVNADIHNNQINNNMGAVSIEYVTNVQDSPTIYNNEICGNINFAVNNNTNMNYSLLSNCFCDLDSAGIEAMIIDGYDDIIKGLINYQIYDSSCTVLLGTVLKYGPGAGINELTFDVQFENPVNTQLSLLGDTEFTSIQVTDLSGKSIIFKSSGANHFDVSTLPAGFYVLTAVNDQLVRRSFVKM
;
A
#
# COMPACT_ATOMS: atom_id res chain seq x y z
N MET A 1 -35.15 75.24 -41.11
CA MET A 1 -34.53 74.72 -39.88
C MET A 1 -33.93 73.36 -40.20
N SER A 2 -32.73 73.14 -39.69
CA SER A 2 -31.84 72.01 -39.91
C SER A 2 -32.40 70.65 -39.47
N LYS A 3 -31.88 69.57 -40.05
CA LYS A 3 -31.19 68.44 -39.36
C LYS A 3 -31.01 67.28 -40.35
N ASN A 4 -29.82 67.17 -40.93
CA ASN A 4 -28.76 66.23 -40.55
C ASN A 4 -29.09 64.76 -40.89
N ILE A 5 -28.65 64.35 -42.09
CA ILE A 5 -28.44 62.96 -42.48
C ILE A 5 -27.24 62.45 -41.67
N PHE A 6 -27.47 61.50 -40.76
CA PHE A 6 -26.41 60.74 -40.10
C PHE A 6 -26.22 59.43 -40.87
N LEU A 7 -25.18 59.36 -41.70
CA LEU A 7 -24.74 58.13 -42.32
C LEU A 7 -23.88 57.37 -41.30
N PHE A 8 -24.46 56.35 -40.67
CA PHE A 8 -23.75 55.46 -39.76
C PHE A 8 -22.96 54.44 -40.59
N VAL A 9 -21.64 54.68 -40.75
CA VAL A 9 -20.72 53.69 -41.33
C VAL A 9 -20.45 52.64 -40.27
N LEU A 10 -21.03 51.44 -40.44
CA LEU A 10 -20.77 50.29 -39.60
C LEU A 10 -19.40 49.70 -39.99
N LEU A 11 -18.35 50.03 -39.23
CA LEU A 11 -17.02 49.47 -39.40
C LEU A 11 -17.00 48.06 -38.79
N THR A 12 -17.25 47.03 -39.60
CA THR A 12 -17.12 45.63 -39.18
C THR A 12 -15.64 45.26 -39.07
N MET A 13 -15.10 45.29 -37.85
CA MET A 13 -13.80 44.72 -37.51
C MET A 13 -13.86 43.20 -37.71
N ASN A 14 -13.33 42.72 -38.83
CA ASN A 14 -13.02 41.30 -39.01
C ASN A 14 -11.84 40.96 -38.09
N THR A 15 -12.12 40.42 -36.91
CA THR A 15 -11.10 39.78 -36.08
C THR A 15 -10.68 38.49 -36.78
N PHE A 16 -9.62 38.55 -37.57
CA PHE A 16 -8.93 37.34 -38.01
C PHE A 16 -8.45 36.60 -36.76
N LEU A 17 -8.94 35.37 -36.57
CA LEU A 17 -8.40 34.44 -35.58
C LEU A 17 -6.97 34.10 -36.01
N SER A 18 -5.96 34.82 -35.49
CA SER A 18 -4.57 34.42 -35.66
C SER A 18 -4.30 33.26 -34.71
N ASN A 19 -3.99 32.08 -35.25
CA ASN A 19 -3.52 30.96 -34.44
C ASN A 19 -2.11 31.29 -33.94
N ALA A 20 -1.92 31.38 -32.63
CA ALA A 20 -0.65 31.65 -31.97
C ALA A 20 0.37 30.49 -32.05
N GLN A 21 0.05 29.42 -32.79
CA GLN A 21 0.90 28.24 -32.88
C GLN A 21 2.25 28.55 -33.55
N THR A 22 3.32 28.09 -32.93
CA THR A 22 4.69 28.27 -33.46
C THR A 22 5.28 26.92 -33.85
N ASN A 23 5.59 26.73 -35.14
CA ASN A 23 6.27 25.52 -35.60
C ASN A 23 7.77 25.60 -35.31
N VAL A 24 8.36 24.55 -34.73
CA VAL A 24 9.79 24.47 -34.40
C VAL A 24 10.41 23.14 -34.83
N SER A 25 11.68 23.20 -35.20
CA SER A 25 12.55 22.05 -35.54
C SER A 25 13.98 22.54 -35.74
N GLY A 26 14.98 21.66 -35.65
CA GLY A 26 16.37 21.97 -35.99
C GLY A 26 17.15 22.66 -34.86
N GLY A 27 18.25 23.32 -35.23
CA GLY A 27 19.17 23.94 -34.27
C GLY A 27 18.73 25.32 -33.77
N ILE A 28 18.91 25.56 -32.47
CA ILE A 28 18.81 26.87 -31.83
C ILE A 28 20.23 27.42 -31.63
N TYR A 29 20.63 28.35 -32.52
CA TYR A 29 21.99 28.91 -32.60
C TYR A 29 22.18 30.24 -31.84
N GLN A 30 21.10 30.77 -31.26
CA GLN A 30 21.10 31.99 -30.44
C GLN A 30 20.15 31.81 -29.26
N ASN A 31 20.29 32.62 -28.23
CA ASN A 31 19.36 32.57 -27.10
C ASN A 31 17.93 32.79 -27.60
N ALA A 32 17.01 31.98 -27.09
CA ALA A 32 15.62 31.95 -27.53
C ALA A 32 14.68 31.86 -26.33
N THR A 33 13.45 32.28 -26.54
CA THR A 33 12.37 32.13 -25.56
C THR A 33 11.15 31.56 -26.26
N TRP A 34 10.64 30.46 -25.72
CA TRP A 34 9.31 29.96 -26.03
C TRP A 34 8.35 30.64 -25.06
N SER A 35 7.63 31.65 -25.56
CA SER A 35 6.74 32.47 -24.74
C SER A 35 5.32 31.92 -24.72
N LEU A 36 4.57 32.22 -23.67
CA LEU A 36 3.17 31.80 -23.56
C LEU A 36 2.34 32.33 -24.75
N ALA A 37 2.66 33.53 -25.24
CA ALA A 37 1.99 34.14 -26.39
C ALA A 37 2.27 33.42 -27.72
N GLY A 38 3.34 32.62 -27.82
CA GLY A 38 3.66 31.79 -28.99
C GLY A 38 3.23 30.33 -28.86
N SER A 39 2.52 29.99 -27.77
CA SER A 39 2.01 28.64 -27.50
C SER A 39 0.72 28.36 -28.31
N PRO A 40 0.49 27.12 -28.78
CA PRO A 40 1.34 25.94 -28.63
C PRO A 40 2.57 25.94 -29.56
N TYR A 41 3.68 25.40 -29.07
CA TYR A 41 4.86 25.11 -29.89
C TYR A 41 4.71 23.72 -30.50
N ILE A 42 4.63 23.62 -31.82
CA ILE A 42 4.51 22.36 -32.55
C ILE A 42 5.89 21.90 -33.00
N VAL A 43 6.38 20.81 -32.42
CA VAL A 43 7.69 20.23 -32.70
C VAL A 43 7.55 19.26 -33.88
N ASN A 44 7.92 19.71 -35.08
CA ASN A 44 7.79 18.95 -36.34
C ASN A 44 9.02 18.07 -36.67
N GLY A 45 10.05 18.16 -35.83
CA GLY A 45 11.29 17.38 -35.90
C GLY A 45 12.17 17.74 -34.71
N SER A 46 13.23 16.98 -34.47
CA SER A 46 14.07 17.19 -33.28
C SER A 46 14.60 18.61 -33.20
N VAL A 47 14.65 19.15 -31.98
CA VAL A 47 15.18 20.49 -31.66
C VAL A 47 16.48 20.32 -30.90
N VAL A 48 17.50 21.10 -31.23
CA VAL A 48 18.81 21.04 -30.56
C VAL A 48 19.26 22.43 -30.13
N VAL A 49 19.42 22.66 -28.84
CA VAL A 49 20.05 23.89 -28.32
C VAL A 49 21.56 23.75 -28.38
N PHE A 50 22.23 24.61 -29.16
CA PHE A 50 23.68 24.53 -29.38
C PHE A 50 24.50 24.97 -28.15
N PRO A 51 25.79 24.58 -28.06
CA PRO A 51 26.67 24.95 -26.96
C PRO A 51 26.67 26.45 -26.66
N GLY A 52 26.58 26.80 -25.38
CA GLY A 52 26.59 28.17 -24.89
C GLY A 52 25.33 28.99 -25.20
N LYS A 53 24.26 28.38 -25.72
CA LYS A 53 22.95 29.02 -25.96
C LYS A 53 21.92 28.57 -24.94
N THR A 54 20.94 29.43 -24.68
CA THR A 54 19.86 29.17 -23.73
C THR A 54 18.50 29.22 -24.43
N LEU A 55 17.68 28.21 -24.19
CA LEU A 55 16.24 28.23 -24.46
C LEU A 55 15.49 28.35 -23.13
N ASN A 56 14.76 29.45 -22.97
CA ASN A 56 13.83 29.63 -21.86
C ASN A 56 12.42 29.27 -22.32
N ILE A 57 11.75 28.37 -21.60
CA ILE A 57 10.34 28.03 -21.84
C ILE A 57 9.53 28.68 -20.71
N GLU A 58 8.66 29.62 -21.07
CA GLU A 58 7.86 30.34 -20.07
C GLU A 58 6.82 29.42 -19.40
N PRO A 59 6.45 29.70 -18.13
CA PRO A 59 5.35 29.00 -17.46
C PRO A 59 4.06 29.02 -18.27
N GLY A 60 3.33 27.90 -18.26
CA GLY A 60 2.06 27.72 -18.98
C GLY A 60 2.20 27.38 -20.46
N VAL A 61 3.40 27.36 -21.02
CA VAL A 61 3.62 26.98 -22.41
C VAL A 61 3.21 25.52 -22.64
N GLU A 62 2.43 25.30 -23.70
CA GLU A 62 2.14 23.99 -24.27
C GLU A 62 3.10 23.68 -25.43
N ILE A 63 3.71 22.50 -25.40
CA ILE A 63 4.60 21.91 -26.41
C ILE A 63 3.93 20.64 -26.91
N ARG A 64 3.69 20.58 -28.22
CA ARG A 64 3.06 19.43 -28.88
C ARG A 64 4.06 18.76 -29.82
N ILE A 65 4.33 17.49 -29.59
CA ILE A 65 5.22 16.70 -30.43
C ILE A 65 4.44 16.12 -31.60
N ASN A 66 4.80 16.49 -32.84
CA ASN A 66 4.13 15.98 -34.03
C ASN A 66 4.58 14.55 -34.34
N ASN A 67 4.00 13.59 -33.63
CA ASN A 67 4.33 12.17 -33.73
C ASN A 67 3.66 11.45 -34.92
N LEU A 68 3.02 12.17 -35.86
CA LEU A 68 2.48 11.54 -37.09
C LEU A 68 3.58 11.06 -38.02
N THR A 69 4.68 11.81 -38.08
CA THR A 69 5.74 11.60 -39.06
C THR A 69 6.87 10.75 -38.51
N SER A 70 7.08 10.78 -37.19
CA SER A 70 8.13 10.01 -36.51
C SER A 70 7.85 9.91 -35.00
N SER A 71 8.10 8.74 -34.43
CA SER A 71 8.17 8.54 -32.96
C SER A 71 9.58 8.75 -32.38
N ASN A 72 10.54 9.14 -33.22
CA ASN A 72 11.94 9.34 -32.82
C ASN A 72 12.31 10.84 -32.67
N ILE A 73 11.33 11.69 -32.34
CA ILE A 73 11.54 13.11 -32.08
C ILE A 73 12.05 13.30 -30.65
N TYR A 74 13.05 14.17 -30.49
CA TYR A 74 13.65 14.53 -29.20
C TYR A 74 13.92 16.04 -29.13
N ILE A 75 14.05 16.56 -27.91
CA ILE A 75 14.53 17.92 -27.66
C ILE A 75 15.87 17.81 -26.92
N GLU A 76 16.97 18.11 -27.62
CA GLU A 76 18.32 18.01 -27.07
C GLU A 76 18.82 19.37 -26.59
N THR A 77 19.53 19.38 -25.47
CA THR A 77 20.37 20.49 -25.04
C THR A 77 21.84 20.10 -25.00
N ARG A 78 22.64 20.86 -25.76
CA ARG A 78 24.10 20.98 -25.62
C ARG A 78 24.47 22.33 -25.00
N GLY A 79 23.50 23.21 -24.80
CA GLY A 79 23.60 24.48 -24.08
C GLY A 79 22.74 24.43 -22.82
N THR A 80 21.75 25.29 -22.69
CA THR A 80 20.82 25.28 -21.54
C THR A 80 19.37 25.28 -21.98
N ILE A 81 18.55 24.42 -21.38
CA ILE A 81 17.09 24.50 -21.43
C ILE A 81 16.57 24.76 -20.02
N ASN A 82 15.73 25.79 -19.88
CA ASN A 82 14.97 26.07 -18.67
C ASN A 82 13.49 25.76 -18.95
N CYS A 83 13.00 24.66 -18.40
CA CYS A 83 11.64 24.13 -18.51
C CYS A 83 10.96 24.14 -17.12
N VAL A 84 10.86 25.31 -16.52
CA VAL A 84 10.36 25.48 -15.13
C VAL A 84 9.04 26.23 -15.15
N GLY A 85 7.95 25.54 -14.83
CA GLY A 85 6.61 26.13 -14.71
C GLY A 85 6.34 26.76 -13.35
N THR A 86 5.06 26.98 -13.07
CA THR A 86 4.55 27.36 -11.73
C THR A 86 3.35 26.50 -11.36
N ASP A 87 2.89 26.54 -10.10
CA ASP A 87 1.67 25.80 -9.69
C ASP A 87 0.44 26.20 -10.51
N ALA A 88 0.29 27.50 -10.74
CA ALA A 88 -0.82 28.05 -11.49
C ALA A 88 -0.70 27.78 -12.99
N LEU A 89 0.52 27.70 -13.51
CA LEU A 89 0.83 27.60 -14.93
C LEU A 89 1.95 26.57 -15.16
N PRO A 90 1.65 25.27 -15.06
CA PRO A 90 2.62 24.23 -15.40
C PRO A 90 2.89 24.21 -16.91
N ILE A 91 4.12 23.86 -17.30
CA ILE A 91 4.46 23.64 -18.72
C ILE A 91 3.90 22.28 -19.14
N LYS A 92 3.20 22.21 -20.29
CA LYS A 92 2.60 20.97 -20.80
C LYS A 92 3.39 20.46 -21.99
N ILE A 93 3.84 19.21 -21.96
CA ILE A 93 4.57 18.56 -23.05
C ILE A 93 3.91 17.22 -23.36
N HIS A 94 3.40 17.05 -24.58
CA HIS A 94 2.75 15.79 -24.97
C HIS A 94 2.77 15.58 -26.48
N ALA A 95 2.47 14.35 -26.90
CA ALA A 95 2.25 14.03 -28.30
C ALA A 95 0.95 14.68 -28.83
N MET A 96 0.93 15.02 -30.12
CA MET A 96 -0.29 15.49 -30.78
C MET A 96 -1.34 14.39 -30.90
N TYR A 97 -0.88 13.14 -31.11
CA TYR A 97 -1.74 11.97 -31.29
C TYR A 97 -1.41 10.94 -30.23
N ASP A 98 -2.31 10.81 -29.26
CA ASP A 98 -2.25 9.81 -28.20
C ASP A 98 -2.68 8.46 -28.80
N THR A 99 -1.72 7.68 -29.27
CA THR A 99 -1.97 6.29 -29.66
C THR A 99 -1.96 5.44 -28.38
N MET A 100 -2.74 4.35 -28.32
CA MET A 100 -2.78 3.43 -27.18
C MET A 100 -1.43 2.72 -26.88
N ASN A 101 -0.34 3.13 -27.55
CA ASN A 101 1.01 2.71 -27.22
C ASN A 101 1.63 3.76 -26.30
N ASN A 102 2.18 3.34 -25.17
CA ASN A 102 2.66 4.19 -24.09
C ASN A 102 3.82 5.15 -24.47
N VAL A 103 4.30 5.15 -25.71
CA VAL A 103 5.36 6.06 -26.18
C VAL A 103 5.08 6.59 -27.58
N ALA A 104 5.24 7.91 -27.74
CA ALA A 104 5.08 8.64 -29.00
C ALA A 104 6.31 9.50 -29.38
N TRP A 105 7.26 9.71 -28.46
CA TRP A 105 8.49 10.47 -28.71
C TRP A 105 9.58 10.09 -27.70
N GLN A 106 10.83 10.50 -27.94
CA GLN A 106 11.96 10.05 -27.12
C GLN A 106 12.05 10.76 -25.77
N GLY A 107 11.73 12.06 -25.72
CA GLY A 107 11.91 12.90 -24.55
C GLY A 107 12.92 14.03 -24.73
N PHE A 108 13.34 14.64 -23.63
CA PHE A 108 14.45 15.58 -23.61
C PHE A 108 15.78 14.84 -23.42
N VAL A 109 16.83 15.32 -24.10
CA VAL A 109 18.18 14.75 -24.03
C VAL A 109 19.15 15.84 -23.55
N CYS A 110 19.88 15.58 -22.48
CA CYS A 110 20.90 16.48 -21.94
C CYS A 110 22.30 15.94 -22.21
N THR A 111 22.98 16.49 -23.20
CA THR A 111 24.34 16.11 -23.63
C THR A 111 25.36 16.95 -22.85
N SER A 112 25.61 16.56 -21.60
CA SER A 112 26.47 17.30 -20.66
C SER A 112 27.92 17.40 -21.14
N SER A 113 28.44 16.43 -21.89
CA SER A 113 29.77 16.43 -22.50
C SER A 113 29.99 17.58 -23.49
N GLN A 114 28.90 18.17 -23.99
CA GLN A 114 28.93 19.34 -24.89
C GLN A 114 28.51 20.65 -24.21
N GLY A 115 28.31 20.64 -22.88
CA GLY A 115 27.86 21.81 -22.11
C GLY A 115 26.35 21.83 -21.83
N GLY A 116 25.65 20.72 -22.08
CA GLY A 116 24.22 20.57 -21.83
C GLY A 116 23.84 20.71 -20.35
N VAL A 117 22.87 21.58 -20.08
CA VAL A 117 22.18 21.76 -18.80
C VAL A 117 20.68 21.76 -19.05
N LEU A 118 19.93 21.00 -18.28
CA LEU A 118 18.49 20.90 -18.37
C LEU A 118 17.88 21.09 -16.99
N ASN A 119 17.14 22.18 -16.82
CA ASN A 119 16.40 22.47 -15.61
C ASN A 119 14.91 22.24 -15.88
N ALA A 120 14.26 21.38 -15.09
CA ALA A 120 12.85 21.06 -15.27
C ALA A 120 12.13 20.90 -13.93
N ASP A 121 11.02 21.60 -13.75
CA ASP A 121 10.13 21.47 -12.60
C ASP A 121 8.73 22.04 -12.92
N ARG A 122 7.70 21.70 -12.15
CA ARG A 122 6.31 22.18 -12.34
C ARG A 122 5.80 21.96 -13.77
N PHE A 123 5.91 20.75 -14.29
CA PHE A 123 5.48 20.38 -15.65
C PHE A 123 4.46 19.24 -15.66
N GLN A 124 3.80 19.07 -16.79
CA GLN A 124 3.02 17.89 -17.14
C GLN A 124 3.61 17.32 -18.43
N ILE A 125 4.24 16.15 -18.36
CA ILE A 125 4.89 15.51 -19.50
C ILE A 125 4.25 14.15 -19.79
N ALA A 126 3.98 13.88 -21.06
CA ALA A 126 3.34 12.64 -21.47
C ALA A 126 3.90 12.01 -22.73
N ASN A 127 3.68 10.71 -22.87
CA ASN A 127 3.97 9.90 -24.06
C ASN A 127 5.47 9.84 -24.44
N ALA A 128 6.38 10.12 -23.50
CA ALA A 128 7.82 10.10 -23.72
C ALA A 128 8.43 8.74 -23.38
N TYR A 129 9.45 8.32 -24.11
CA TYR A 129 10.24 7.12 -23.75
C TYR A 129 10.99 7.38 -22.43
N PHE A 130 11.82 8.42 -22.41
CA PHE A 130 12.45 8.96 -21.20
C PHE A 130 12.19 10.47 -21.16
N PRO A 131 11.25 10.98 -20.32
CA PRO A 131 10.97 12.41 -20.21
C PRO A 131 12.22 13.28 -20.17
N PHE A 132 13.21 12.90 -19.36
CA PHE A 132 14.50 13.56 -19.24
C PHE A 132 15.62 12.52 -19.18
N SER A 133 16.40 12.43 -20.26
CA SER A 133 17.59 11.60 -20.36
C SER A 133 18.84 12.46 -20.18
N TYR A 134 19.65 12.12 -19.17
CA TYR A 134 20.90 12.82 -18.88
C TYR A 134 22.09 11.93 -19.26
N GLU A 135 23.02 12.45 -20.07
CA GLU A 135 24.24 11.74 -20.45
C GLU A 135 25.10 11.39 -19.22
N THR A 136 25.21 12.34 -18.29
CA THR A 136 25.73 12.10 -16.94
C THR A 136 24.58 12.29 -15.97
N GLY A 137 24.22 11.24 -15.23
CA GLY A 137 23.13 11.30 -14.25
C GLY A 137 23.30 12.44 -13.25
N LEU A 138 22.19 13.06 -12.87
CA LEU A 138 22.21 14.11 -11.85
C LEU A 138 22.54 13.53 -10.48
N SER A 139 23.25 14.32 -9.67
CA SER A 139 23.44 13.99 -8.25
C SER A 139 22.12 14.05 -7.48
N ASN A 140 21.19 14.91 -7.89
CA ASN A 140 19.86 14.99 -7.32
C ASN A 140 18.80 15.42 -8.35
N TYR A 141 17.75 14.60 -8.47
CA TYR A 141 16.55 14.87 -9.27
C TYR A 141 15.48 15.46 -8.35
N ASN A 142 15.13 16.74 -8.52
CA ASN A 142 14.13 17.40 -7.69
C ASN A 142 12.90 17.76 -8.53
N TYR A 143 11.74 17.20 -8.16
CA TYR A 143 10.48 17.50 -8.82
C TYR A 143 9.40 17.80 -7.80
N THR A 144 8.69 18.90 -8.02
CA THR A 144 7.58 19.39 -7.18
C THR A 144 6.37 19.67 -8.06
N ASN A 145 5.21 19.11 -7.72
CA ASN A 145 3.95 19.34 -8.43
C ASN A 145 4.06 19.01 -9.93
N CYS A 146 4.80 17.95 -10.26
CA CYS A 146 4.98 17.45 -11.62
C CYS A 146 4.03 16.30 -11.93
N ILE A 147 3.64 16.15 -13.20
CA ILE A 147 2.88 14.99 -13.69
C ILE A 147 3.67 14.29 -14.79
N PHE A 148 3.88 12.99 -14.62
CA PHE A 148 4.42 12.07 -15.62
C PHE A 148 3.32 11.09 -16.02
N LYS A 149 2.96 11.08 -17.31
CA LYS A 149 1.83 10.28 -17.79
C LYS A 149 2.18 9.46 -19.03
N ARG A 150 1.93 8.15 -19.02
CA ARG A 150 2.20 7.29 -20.18
C ARG A 150 3.61 7.49 -20.68
N CYS A 151 4.56 7.35 -19.78
CA CYS A 151 5.97 7.27 -20.13
C CYS A 151 6.41 5.82 -20.06
N PHE A 152 7.45 5.47 -20.82
CA PHE A 152 8.05 4.16 -20.65
C PHE A 152 8.82 4.11 -19.32
N GLN A 153 9.69 5.07 -19.06
CA GLN A 153 10.33 5.20 -17.75
C GLN A 153 10.39 6.68 -17.37
N ALA A 154 9.53 7.09 -16.44
CA ALA A 154 9.29 8.51 -16.17
C ALA A 154 10.49 9.20 -15.49
N VAL A 155 11.09 8.58 -14.48
CA VAL A 155 12.30 9.09 -13.81
C VAL A 155 13.36 7.99 -13.69
N THR A 156 14.59 8.30 -14.11
CA THR A 156 15.77 7.43 -14.00
C THR A 156 16.77 8.04 -13.03
N VAL A 157 16.77 7.56 -11.79
CA VAL A 157 17.57 8.09 -10.68
C VAL A 157 18.98 7.51 -10.73
N ALA A 158 20.00 8.36 -10.71
CA ALA A 158 21.40 7.95 -10.66
C ALA A 158 21.96 7.92 -9.23
N GLU A 159 21.61 8.91 -8.40
CA GLU A 159 22.17 9.05 -7.03
C GLU A 159 21.10 9.45 -5.99
N SER A 160 20.30 10.48 -6.26
CA SER A 160 19.23 10.90 -5.33
C SER A 160 18.02 11.46 -6.07
N VAL A 161 16.83 11.21 -5.54
CA VAL A 161 15.59 11.83 -6.02
C VAL A 161 14.76 12.37 -4.85
N ASN A 162 14.23 13.58 -5.03
CA ASN A 162 13.25 14.19 -4.17
C ASN A 162 11.97 14.46 -4.97
N LEU A 163 10.88 13.80 -4.59
CA LEU A 163 9.57 13.95 -5.19
C LEU A 163 8.60 14.52 -4.15
N SER A 164 7.97 15.64 -4.49
CA SER A 164 6.95 16.26 -3.65
C SER A 164 5.69 16.54 -4.48
N ASN A 165 4.56 15.98 -4.06
CA ASN A 165 3.26 16.19 -4.71
C ASN A 165 3.29 15.94 -6.22
N CYS A 166 4.02 14.91 -6.63
CA CYS A 166 4.14 14.47 -8.01
C CYS A 166 3.14 13.36 -8.32
N GLN A 167 2.73 13.26 -9.59
CA GLN A 167 1.82 12.22 -10.07
C GLN A 167 2.47 11.40 -11.18
N PHE A 168 2.40 10.08 -11.05
CA PHE A 168 2.90 9.09 -12.01
C PHE A 168 1.73 8.23 -12.44
N ILE A 169 1.22 8.46 -13.65
CA ILE A 169 -0.03 7.87 -14.14
C ILE A 169 0.22 7.04 -15.40
N ASP A 170 -0.21 5.78 -15.39
CA ASP A 170 -0.25 4.92 -16.59
C ASP A 170 1.14 4.79 -17.24
N ASN A 171 2.20 4.79 -16.44
CA ASN A 171 3.57 4.59 -16.93
C ASN A 171 3.91 3.09 -16.91
N GLU A 172 4.79 2.68 -17.81
CA GLU A 172 5.39 1.34 -17.71
C GLU A 172 6.26 1.27 -16.44
N VAL A 173 7.12 2.27 -16.23
CA VAL A 173 7.85 2.46 -14.98
C VAL A 173 7.75 3.92 -14.53
N GLY A 174 7.24 4.16 -13.33
CA GLY A 174 7.18 5.50 -12.74
C GLY A 174 8.58 6.00 -12.35
N VAL A 175 9.20 5.35 -11.37
CA VAL A 175 10.54 5.71 -10.88
C VAL A 175 11.43 4.48 -10.87
N TYR A 176 12.59 4.60 -11.49
CA TYR A 176 13.62 3.57 -11.54
C TYR A 176 14.95 4.16 -11.10
N GLY A 177 15.75 3.45 -10.31
CA GLY A 177 17.15 3.81 -10.13
C GLY A 177 17.75 3.44 -8.78
N TRP A 178 18.77 4.19 -8.36
CA TRP A 178 19.66 3.82 -7.25
C TRP A 178 19.72 4.84 -6.12
N ALA A 179 20.27 4.38 -4.98
CA ALA A 179 20.75 5.15 -3.85
C ALA A 179 19.68 5.82 -2.98
N ASN A 180 19.35 7.10 -3.16
CA ASN A 180 18.59 7.85 -2.15
C ASN A 180 17.23 8.34 -2.66
N PHE A 181 16.16 7.91 -2.01
CA PHE A 181 14.78 8.26 -2.40
C PHE A 181 14.09 9.02 -1.26
N THR A 182 13.63 10.23 -1.54
CA THR A 182 12.73 11.00 -0.67
C THR A 182 11.45 11.28 -1.43
N ILE A 183 10.33 10.69 -1.00
CA ILE A 183 9.05 10.75 -1.71
C ILE A 183 7.97 11.16 -0.73
N ASN A 184 7.28 12.27 -1.01
CA ASN A 184 6.23 12.78 -0.13
C ASN A 184 5.05 13.32 -0.93
N ASP A 185 3.84 13.06 -0.44
CA ASP A 185 2.58 13.53 -1.03
C ASP A 185 2.36 13.08 -2.49
N CYS A 186 2.94 11.97 -2.93
CA CYS A 186 2.91 11.57 -4.34
C CYS A 186 1.78 10.58 -4.66
N LEU A 187 1.29 10.62 -5.90
CA LEU A 187 0.32 9.66 -6.44
C LEU A 187 0.98 8.79 -7.50
N PHE A 188 0.88 7.49 -7.33
CA PHE A 188 1.27 6.48 -8.31
C PHE A 188 0.03 5.67 -8.71
N LYS A 189 -0.42 5.85 -9.95
CA LYS A 189 -1.68 5.28 -10.42
C LYS A 189 -1.55 4.55 -11.76
N GLU A 190 -2.18 3.38 -11.87
CA GLU A 190 -2.32 2.62 -13.13
C GLU A 190 -0.96 2.26 -13.79
N ASN A 191 0.15 2.27 -13.05
CA ASN A 191 1.46 1.94 -13.61
C ASN A 191 1.66 0.42 -13.66
N THR A 192 2.39 -0.06 -14.67
CA THR A 192 2.88 -1.45 -14.69
C THR A 192 3.82 -1.67 -13.50
N THR A 193 4.73 -0.73 -13.23
CA THR A 193 5.52 -0.67 -12.00
C THR A 193 5.68 0.77 -11.55
N SER A 194 5.18 1.11 -10.35
CA SER A 194 5.25 2.49 -9.88
C SER A 194 6.68 2.87 -9.51
N ILE A 195 7.32 2.05 -8.67
CA ILE A 195 8.69 2.27 -8.24
C ILE A 195 9.47 0.96 -8.26
N TYR A 196 10.61 0.98 -8.95
CA TYR A 196 11.57 -0.11 -9.00
C TYR A 196 12.93 0.37 -8.48
N ALA A 197 13.19 0.11 -7.19
CA ALA A 197 14.24 0.79 -6.43
C ALA A 197 15.42 -0.11 -6.06
N TYR A 198 16.63 0.36 -6.36
CA TYR A 198 17.90 -0.13 -5.81
C TYR A 198 18.37 0.82 -4.71
N ALA A 199 17.55 0.94 -3.66
CA ALA A 199 17.73 1.93 -2.61
C ALA A 199 18.87 1.57 -1.65
N SER A 200 19.67 2.57 -1.30
CA SER A 200 20.50 2.58 -0.09
C SER A 200 19.73 3.19 1.08
N VAL A 201 19.00 4.28 0.81
CA VAL A 201 18.07 4.94 1.73
C VAL A 201 16.74 5.20 1.01
N LEU A 202 15.62 4.92 1.66
CA LEU A 202 14.30 5.33 1.19
C LEU A 202 13.49 5.91 2.34
N THR A 203 12.96 7.12 2.14
CA THR A 203 11.95 7.75 2.98
C THR A 203 10.74 8.07 2.12
N MET A 204 9.59 7.51 2.47
CA MET A 204 8.34 7.67 1.74
C MET A 204 7.18 7.94 2.70
N THR A 205 6.47 9.03 2.47
CA THR A 205 5.37 9.47 3.34
C THR A 205 4.17 9.98 2.54
N ASN A 206 2.97 9.87 3.10
CA ASN A 206 1.75 10.50 2.58
C ASN A 206 1.49 10.20 1.09
N SER A 207 1.84 9.01 0.62
CA SER A 207 1.80 8.69 -0.81
C SER A 207 0.82 7.57 -1.11
N ASP A 208 0.16 7.68 -2.26
CA ASP A 208 -0.90 6.78 -2.69
C ASP A 208 -0.46 5.93 -3.88
N PHE A 209 -0.66 4.62 -3.78
CA PHE A 209 -0.42 3.62 -4.82
C PHE A 209 -1.74 2.94 -5.17
N ILE A 210 -2.30 3.28 -6.34
CA ILE A 210 -3.65 2.89 -6.73
C ILE A 210 -3.65 2.17 -8.08
N ASP A 211 -4.28 1.01 -8.18
CA ASP A 211 -4.50 0.29 -9.45
C ASP A 211 -3.20 -0.07 -10.20
N ASN A 212 -2.07 -0.22 -9.51
CA ASN A 212 -0.81 -0.58 -10.17
C ASN A 212 -0.63 -2.10 -10.24
N GLN A 213 0.01 -2.61 -11.28
CA GLN A 213 0.40 -4.02 -11.28
C GLN A 213 1.46 -4.28 -10.20
N ILE A 214 2.43 -3.38 -10.05
CA ILE A 214 3.39 -3.35 -8.95
C ILE A 214 3.43 -1.92 -8.36
N GLY A 215 3.19 -1.78 -7.06
CA GLY A 215 3.36 -0.54 -6.30
C GLY A 215 4.85 -0.23 -6.15
N LEU A 216 5.47 -0.74 -5.10
CA LEU A 216 6.90 -0.56 -4.82
C LEU A 216 7.61 -1.91 -4.77
N SER A 217 8.71 -2.04 -5.51
CA SER A 217 9.56 -3.21 -5.44
C SER A 217 11.03 -2.84 -5.22
N PHE A 218 11.62 -3.42 -4.17
CA PHE A 218 13.05 -3.37 -3.93
C PHE A 218 13.76 -4.53 -4.63
N VAL A 219 14.78 -4.21 -5.41
CA VAL A 219 15.51 -5.21 -6.22
C VAL A 219 16.81 -5.67 -5.56
N SER A 220 17.17 -5.01 -4.47
CA SER A 220 18.34 -5.33 -3.67
C SER A 220 18.02 -5.11 -2.20
N ASN A 221 18.83 -5.74 -1.33
CA ASN A 221 18.83 -5.36 0.07
C ASN A 221 19.16 -3.87 0.18
N ILE A 222 18.35 -3.17 0.97
CA ILE A 222 18.57 -1.80 1.36
C ILE A 222 19.81 -1.77 2.25
N PHE A 223 20.68 -0.82 2.00
CA PHE A 223 21.99 -0.79 2.65
C PHE A 223 21.93 -0.14 4.01
N ASP A 224 21.25 1.00 4.13
CA ASP A 224 21.27 1.85 5.31
C ASP A 224 19.91 1.88 6.03
N SER A 225 18.88 2.50 5.45
CA SER A 225 17.55 2.58 6.09
C SER A 225 16.38 2.64 5.11
N MET A 226 15.24 2.12 5.55
CA MET A 226 13.96 2.25 4.85
C MET A 226 12.90 2.75 5.82
N TYR A 227 12.13 3.74 5.40
CA TYR A 227 11.00 4.27 6.17
C TYR A 227 9.84 4.56 5.22
N ILE A 228 8.74 3.84 5.40
CA ILE A 228 7.48 4.03 4.68
C ILE A 228 6.40 4.28 5.74
N ALA A 229 5.78 5.46 5.70
CA ALA A 229 4.75 5.80 6.66
C ALA A 229 3.56 6.55 6.04
N ASP A 230 2.38 6.40 6.62
CA ASP A 230 1.18 7.18 6.25
C ASP A 230 0.83 7.05 4.75
N CYS A 231 1.05 5.88 4.15
CA CYS A 231 0.83 5.62 2.72
C CYS A 231 -0.39 4.71 2.51
N GLN A 232 -0.97 4.78 1.31
CA GLN A 232 -2.08 3.91 0.92
C GLN A 232 -1.69 3.05 -0.27
N PHE A 233 -2.00 1.75 -0.19
CA PHE A 233 -1.81 0.78 -1.26
C PHE A 233 -3.16 0.11 -1.56
N LEU A 234 -3.80 0.58 -2.62
CA LEU A 234 -5.18 0.24 -2.97
C LEU A 234 -5.24 -0.49 -4.31
N ASN A 235 -5.85 -1.68 -4.34
CA ASN A 235 -6.14 -2.43 -5.57
C ASN A 235 -4.90 -2.66 -6.47
N ASN A 236 -3.75 -2.93 -5.87
CA ASN A 236 -2.54 -3.27 -6.62
C ASN A 236 -2.43 -4.80 -6.80
N GLY A 237 -1.80 -5.24 -7.88
CA GLY A 237 -1.39 -6.65 -8.00
C GLY A 237 -0.43 -6.99 -6.86
N LEU A 238 0.71 -6.29 -6.80
CA LEU A 238 1.64 -6.38 -5.69
C LEU A 238 1.91 -4.99 -5.12
N ALA A 239 1.47 -4.71 -3.90
CA ALA A 239 1.63 -3.38 -3.31
C ALA A 239 3.07 -3.09 -2.89
N LEU A 240 3.67 -3.95 -2.06
CA LEU A 240 5.02 -3.77 -1.55
C LEU A 240 5.81 -5.07 -1.61
N ASN A 241 6.89 -5.07 -2.40
CA ASN A 241 7.76 -6.21 -2.58
C ASN A 241 9.14 -5.99 -1.96
N TYR A 242 9.58 -7.01 -1.22
CA TYR A 242 10.90 -7.11 -0.61
C TYR A 242 11.28 -5.95 0.34
N PRO A 243 10.35 -5.45 1.21
CA PRO A 243 10.73 -4.43 2.19
C PRO A 243 11.75 -5.01 3.17
N ASN A 244 12.81 -4.25 3.45
CA ASN A 244 13.89 -4.76 4.29
C ASN A 244 14.66 -3.69 5.06
N LYS A 245 15.23 -4.10 6.21
CA LYS A 245 16.07 -3.27 7.10
C LYS A 245 15.51 -1.87 7.35
N GLY A 246 14.26 -1.82 7.75
CA GLY A 246 13.57 -0.58 8.01
C GLY A 246 12.17 -0.82 8.51
N LYS A 247 11.30 0.16 8.32
CA LYS A 247 9.98 0.18 8.92
C LYS A 247 8.91 0.58 7.93
N VAL A 248 7.77 -0.12 8.01
CA VAL A 248 6.51 0.20 7.33
C VAL A 248 5.46 0.44 8.42
N GLU A 249 4.93 1.66 8.54
CA GLU A 249 3.95 1.98 9.57
C GLU A 249 2.81 2.90 9.16
N ASN A 250 1.70 2.85 9.88
CA ASN A 250 0.52 3.70 9.64
C ASN A 250 0.02 3.67 8.18
N CYS A 251 0.25 2.57 7.47
CA CYS A 251 -0.16 2.40 6.09
C CYS A 251 -1.46 1.61 6.02
N LEU A 252 -2.25 1.89 4.97
CA LEU A 252 -3.44 1.13 4.60
C LEU A 252 -3.14 0.27 3.38
N PHE A 253 -3.39 -1.04 3.48
CA PHE A 253 -3.30 -1.99 2.39
C PHE A 253 -4.66 -2.64 2.16
N THR A 254 -5.36 -2.27 1.09
CA THR A 254 -6.66 -2.89 0.76
C THR A 254 -6.80 -3.32 -0.69
N ASP A 255 -7.51 -4.43 -0.86
CA ASP A 255 -7.88 -5.01 -2.16
C ASP A 255 -6.68 -5.38 -3.06
N ASN A 256 -5.50 -5.61 -2.47
CA ASN A 256 -4.34 -6.02 -3.24
C ASN A 256 -4.32 -7.55 -3.44
N THR A 257 -3.79 -8.06 -4.55
CA THR A 257 -3.52 -9.51 -4.64
C THR A 257 -2.50 -9.90 -3.56
N THR A 258 -1.38 -9.19 -3.46
CA THR A 258 -0.48 -9.32 -2.30
C THR A 258 -0.12 -7.94 -1.77
N ALA A 259 -0.42 -7.70 -0.49
CA ALA A 259 -0.10 -6.44 0.16
C ALA A 259 1.41 -6.32 0.43
N ILE A 260 1.97 -7.19 1.25
CA ILE A 260 3.42 -7.25 1.48
C ILE A 260 3.97 -8.61 1.10
N GLN A 261 4.85 -8.63 0.09
CA GLN A 261 5.60 -9.81 -0.32
C GLN A 261 7.04 -9.72 0.20
N SER A 262 7.53 -10.84 0.73
CA SER A 262 8.91 -11.02 1.16
C SER A 262 9.39 -9.97 2.15
N ALA A 263 8.76 -9.88 3.33
CA ALA A 263 9.24 -9.01 4.39
C ALA A 263 10.53 -9.55 5.02
N TYR A 264 11.67 -8.89 4.79
CA TYR A 264 12.99 -9.36 5.26
C TYR A 264 13.63 -8.37 6.22
N LYS A 265 13.84 -8.71 7.50
CA LYS A 265 14.48 -7.79 8.48
C LYS A 265 13.77 -6.43 8.57
N CYS A 266 12.46 -6.42 8.31
CA CYS A 266 11.64 -5.21 8.28
C CYS A 266 10.68 -5.23 9.46
N GLU A 267 10.54 -4.10 10.13
CA GLU A 267 9.46 -3.83 11.07
C GLU A 267 8.21 -3.46 10.27
N ILE A 268 7.09 -4.13 10.53
CA ILE A 268 5.77 -3.87 9.95
C ILE A 268 4.85 -3.63 11.14
N ALA A 269 4.50 -2.37 11.39
CA ALA A 269 3.77 -2.02 12.59
C ALA A 269 2.69 -0.96 12.41
N ASN A 270 1.59 -1.06 13.16
CA ASN A 270 0.49 -0.09 13.14
C ASN A 270 -0.14 0.12 11.75
N ASN A 271 -0.18 -0.93 10.92
CA ASN A 271 -0.81 -0.89 9.61
C ASN A 271 -2.18 -1.58 9.63
N GLU A 272 -3.02 -1.22 8.66
CA GLU A 272 -4.30 -1.86 8.39
C GLU A 272 -4.23 -2.66 7.08
N PHE A 273 -4.61 -3.93 7.13
CA PHE A 273 -4.67 -4.82 5.98
C PHE A 273 -6.08 -5.40 5.86
N SER A 274 -6.77 -5.09 4.77
CA SER A 274 -8.12 -5.58 4.52
C SER A 274 -8.35 -6.08 3.09
N TYR A 275 -9.13 -7.14 2.91
CA TYR A 275 -9.56 -7.62 1.59
C TYR A 275 -8.44 -7.95 0.60
N ASN A 276 -7.22 -8.18 1.08
CA ASN A 276 -6.12 -8.64 0.22
C ASN A 276 -6.22 -10.15 -0.01
N GLU A 277 -5.73 -10.68 -1.14
CA GLU A 277 -5.64 -12.14 -1.28
C GLU A 277 -4.60 -12.72 -0.30
N LEU A 278 -3.47 -12.01 -0.12
CA LEU A 278 -2.51 -12.23 0.96
C LEU A 278 -2.11 -10.89 1.60
N ALA A 279 -2.26 -10.76 2.91
CA ALA A 279 -1.85 -9.54 3.62
C ALA A 279 -0.32 -9.47 3.79
N ILE A 280 0.30 -10.46 4.41
CA ILE A 280 1.75 -10.43 4.69
C ILE A 280 2.40 -11.78 4.42
N GLN A 281 3.41 -11.78 3.57
CA GLN A 281 4.42 -12.84 3.49
C GLN A 281 5.57 -12.49 4.45
N ALA A 282 5.56 -13.11 5.63
CA ALA A 282 6.52 -12.91 6.70
C ALA A 282 7.77 -13.76 6.44
N SER A 283 8.91 -13.12 6.19
CA SER A 283 10.17 -13.80 5.87
C SER A 283 11.23 -13.56 6.94
N VAL A 284 12.50 -13.78 6.58
CA VAL A 284 13.63 -13.82 7.51
C VAL A 284 13.70 -12.58 8.39
N ASN A 285 13.63 -12.79 9.71
CA ASN A 285 13.77 -11.76 10.75
C ASN A 285 12.82 -10.56 10.58
N ALA A 286 11.66 -10.72 9.94
CA ALA A 286 10.63 -9.69 9.98
C ALA A 286 10.11 -9.50 11.41
N ASP A 287 9.76 -8.27 11.76
CA ASP A 287 9.15 -7.94 13.03
C ASP A 287 7.76 -7.35 12.79
N ILE A 288 6.70 -8.11 13.10
CA ILE A 288 5.32 -7.79 12.69
C ILE A 288 4.47 -7.63 13.94
N HIS A 289 4.06 -6.39 14.25
CA HIS A 289 3.32 -6.14 15.48
C HIS A 289 2.36 -4.96 15.44
N ASN A 290 1.33 -4.98 16.29
CA ASN A 290 0.33 -3.91 16.39
C ASN A 290 -0.40 -3.61 15.06
N ASN A 291 -0.51 -4.58 14.15
CA ASN A 291 -1.27 -4.41 12.91
C ASN A 291 -2.70 -4.93 13.07
N GLN A 292 -3.61 -4.36 12.28
CA GLN A 292 -4.96 -4.88 12.07
C GLN A 292 -4.96 -5.64 10.74
N ILE A 293 -5.05 -6.97 10.79
CA ILE A 293 -4.95 -7.87 9.63
C ILE A 293 -6.27 -8.59 9.47
N ASN A 294 -7.26 -7.89 8.93
CA ASN A 294 -8.66 -8.28 9.03
C ASN A 294 -9.31 -8.52 7.67
N ASN A 295 -10.17 -9.53 7.55
CA ASN A 295 -10.98 -9.79 6.34
C ASN A 295 -10.16 -10.01 5.05
N ASN A 296 -8.95 -10.54 5.14
CA ASN A 296 -8.14 -10.95 3.98
C ASN A 296 -8.48 -12.39 3.60
N MET A 297 -8.20 -12.81 2.36
CA MET A 297 -8.31 -14.22 2.02
C MET A 297 -7.27 -15.04 2.79
N GLY A 298 -6.02 -14.58 2.89
CA GLY A 298 -5.00 -15.10 3.80
C GLY A 298 -4.32 -13.95 4.55
N ALA A 299 -4.17 -14.08 5.87
CA ALA A 299 -3.51 -13.05 6.67
C ALA A 299 -1.99 -13.16 6.59
N VAL A 300 -1.38 -14.09 7.33
CA VAL A 300 0.08 -14.19 7.42
C VAL A 300 0.57 -15.52 6.85
N SER A 301 1.46 -15.47 5.85
CA SER A 301 2.18 -16.65 5.36
C SER A 301 3.64 -16.55 5.79
N ILE A 302 4.14 -17.49 6.58
CA ILE A 302 5.54 -17.53 7.01
C ILE A 302 6.34 -18.34 5.99
N GLU A 303 7.30 -17.69 5.32
CA GLU A 303 8.03 -18.25 4.19
C GLU A 303 9.52 -17.88 4.21
N TYR A 304 10.31 -18.62 3.41
CA TYR A 304 11.75 -18.39 3.22
C TYR A 304 12.62 -18.39 4.50
N VAL A 305 12.15 -19.01 5.59
CA VAL A 305 12.95 -19.26 6.79
C VAL A 305 13.53 -20.66 6.75
N THR A 306 14.84 -20.78 6.92
CA THR A 306 15.55 -22.09 6.85
C THR A 306 16.21 -22.50 8.17
N ASN A 307 16.22 -21.63 9.17
CA ASN A 307 16.71 -21.91 10.51
C ASN A 307 15.97 -21.07 11.56
N VAL A 308 15.98 -21.54 12.81
CA VAL A 308 15.24 -20.90 13.91
C VAL A 308 15.69 -19.47 14.19
N GLN A 309 16.98 -19.13 13.98
CA GLN A 309 17.51 -17.79 14.26
C GLN A 309 17.02 -16.73 13.27
N ASP A 310 16.53 -17.16 12.11
CA ASP A 310 15.99 -16.31 11.05
C ASP A 310 14.46 -16.19 11.13
N SER A 311 13.84 -16.71 12.18
CA SER A 311 12.38 -16.69 12.36
C SER A 311 11.86 -15.26 12.47
N PRO A 312 10.76 -14.91 11.77
CA PRO A 312 10.07 -13.66 12.06
C PRO A 312 9.48 -13.66 13.48
N THR A 313 9.40 -12.48 14.08
CA THR A 313 8.65 -12.20 15.31
C THR A 313 7.30 -11.61 14.94
N ILE A 314 6.23 -12.20 15.46
CA ILE A 314 4.86 -11.80 15.12
C ILE A 314 4.04 -11.78 16.41
N TYR A 315 3.65 -10.61 16.89
CA TYR A 315 3.02 -10.43 18.20
C TYR A 315 2.12 -9.19 18.24
N ASN A 316 1.16 -9.12 19.16
CA ASN A 316 0.27 -7.97 19.34
C ASN A 316 -0.49 -7.54 18.08
N ASN A 317 -0.75 -8.44 17.13
CA ASN A 317 -1.60 -8.14 15.97
C ASN A 317 -3.04 -8.59 16.25
N GLU A 318 -3.98 -7.85 15.67
CA GLU A 318 -5.37 -8.28 15.51
C GLU A 318 -5.48 -9.00 14.15
N ILE A 319 -5.83 -10.29 14.14
CA ILE A 319 -5.85 -11.15 12.95
C ILE A 319 -7.24 -11.79 12.83
N CYS A 320 -8.21 -11.06 12.30
CA CYS A 320 -9.62 -11.39 12.50
C CYS A 320 -10.43 -11.48 11.20
N GLY A 321 -11.37 -12.41 11.12
CA GLY A 321 -12.29 -12.54 9.98
C GLY A 321 -11.62 -12.91 8.64
N ASN A 322 -10.36 -13.37 8.66
CA ASN A 322 -9.69 -13.86 7.46
C ASN A 322 -10.31 -15.19 7.00
N ILE A 323 -10.30 -15.47 5.69
CA ILE A 323 -11.15 -16.52 5.11
C ILE A 323 -10.46 -17.89 5.06
N ASN A 324 -9.28 -17.99 4.48
CA ASN A 324 -8.59 -19.26 4.24
C ASN A 324 -7.68 -19.65 5.40
N PHE A 325 -6.96 -18.68 5.97
CA PHE A 325 -6.10 -18.87 7.13
C PHE A 325 -5.79 -17.54 7.82
N ALA A 326 -5.60 -17.59 9.14
CA ALA A 326 -4.99 -16.54 9.93
C ALA A 326 -3.46 -16.60 9.82
N VAL A 327 -2.88 -17.80 9.95
CA VAL A 327 -1.44 -18.02 9.77
C VAL A 327 -1.18 -19.33 9.04
N ASN A 328 -0.34 -19.30 8.02
CA ASN A 328 0.16 -20.49 7.35
C ASN A 328 1.67 -20.61 7.52
N ASN A 329 2.13 -21.66 8.21
CA ASN A 329 3.55 -21.95 8.34
C ASN A 329 4.05 -22.76 7.13
N ASN A 330 4.70 -22.13 6.16
CA ASN A 330 5.28 -22.84 5.01
C ASN A 330 6.72 -23.30 5.26
N THR A 331 7.10 -23.48 6.52
CA THR A 331 8.44 -23.89 6.96
C THR A 331 8.35 -25.06 7.94
N ASN A 332 9.48 -25.70 8.23
CA ASN A 332 9.58 -26.76 9.24
C ASN A 332 9.97 -26.22 10.64
N MET A 333 9.98 -24.91 10.83
CA MET A 333 10.34 -24.27 12.11
C MET A 333 9.10 -24.05 12.96
N ASN A 334 9.26 -24.15 14.28
CA ASN A 334 8.18 -23.88 15.22
C ASN A 334 8.14 -22.39 15.58
N TYR A 335 6.93 -21.81 15.67
CA TYR A 335 6.74 -20.38 15.94
C TYR A 335 5.86 -20.13 17.15
N SER A 336 6.22 -19.11 17.92
CA SER A 336 5.48 -18.69 19.10
C SER A 336 4.79 -17.37 18.80
N LEU A 337 3.52 -17.43 18.45
CA LEU A 337 2.67 -16.30 18.05
C LEU A 337 1.83 -15.79 19.23
N LEU A 338 2.39 -15.86 20.43
CA LEU A 338 1.71 -15.37 21.63
C LEU A 338 1.45 -13.86 21.50
N SER A 339 0.42 -13.39 22.18
CA SER A 339 -0.04 -12.00 22.19
C SER A 339 -0.73 -11.52 20.91
N ASN A 340 -0.85 -12.35 19.88
CA ASN A 340 -1.76 -12.05 18.77
C ASN A 340 -3.19 -12.43 19.15
N CYS A 341 -4.16 -11.64 18.69
CA CYS A 341 -5.58 -11.91 18.84
C CYS A 341 -6.16 -12.45 17.51
N PHE A 342 -6.83 -13.60 17.56
CA PHE A 342 -7.43 -14.25 16.40
C PHE A 342 -8.95 -14.03 16.28
N CYS A 343 -9.52 -13.23 17.19
CA CYS A 343 -10.96 -12.96 17.33
C CYS A 343 -11.88 -14.19 17.36
N ASP A 344 -11.41 -15.29 17.94
CA ASP A 344 -12.23 -16.45 18.26
C ASP A 344 -12.07 -16.79 19.75
N LEU A 345 -13.15 -17.30 20.34
CA LEU A 345 -13.29 -17.50 21.79
C LEU A 345 -12.85 -18.89 22.24
N ASP A 346 -12.63 -19.82 21.32
CA ASP A 346 -12.16 -21.17 21.63
C ASP A 346 -10.98 -21.62 20.77
N SER A 347 -10.22 -22.58 21.30
CA SER A 347 -9.03 -23.09 20.62
C SER A 347 -9.33 -23.82 19.32
N ALA A 348 -10.50 -24.45 19.16
CA ALA A 348 -10.81 -25.21 17.95
C ALA A 348 -11.06 -24.29 16.75
N GLY A 349 -11.73 -23.16 16.96
CA GLY A 349 -11.92 -22.13 15.94
C GLY A 349 -10.60 -21.49 15.49
N ILE A 350 -9.73 -21.13 16.44
CA ILE A 350 -8.40 -20.58 16.13
C ILE A 350 -7.54 -21.62 15.39
N GLU A 351 -7.54 -22.86 15.87
CA GLU A 351 -6.76 -23.95 15.28
C GLU A 351 -7.15 -24.19 13.83
N ALA A 352 -8.44 -24.14 13.49
CA ALA A 352 -8.91 -24.32 12.11
C ALA A 352 -8.38 -23.26 11.13
N MET A 353 -7.91 -22.12 11.64
CA MET A 353 -7.36 -21.01 10.87
C MET A 353 -5.83 -20.97 10.89
N ILE A 354 -5.16 -21.87 11.61
CA ILE A 354 -3.71 -21.99 11.65
C ILE A 354 -3.31 -23.25 10.87
N ILE A 355 -2.51 -23.07 9.82
CA ILE A 355 -1.96 -24.20 9.05
C ILE A 355 -0.55 -24.47 9.54
N ASP A 356 -0.36 -25.59 10.26
CA ASP A 356 0.92 -25.93 10.86
C ASP A 356 1.21 -27.46 10.86
N GLY A 357 2.13 -27.91 11.72
CA GLY A 357 2.52 -29.32 11.84
C GLY A 357 1.39 -30.31 12.19
N TYR A 358 0.25 -29.84 12.70
CA TYR A 358 -0.93 -30.70 12.94
C TYR A 358 -1.74 -30.96 11.68
N ASP A 359 -1.73 -30.03 10.71
CA ASP A 359 -2.36 -30.20 9.40
C ASP A 359 -1.45 -30.92 8.41
N ASP A 360 -0.16 -30.61 8.47
CA ASP A 360 0.87 -31.23 7.62
C ASP A 360 2.16 -31.45 8.40
N ILE A 361 2.52 -32.72 8.58
CA ILE A 361 3.66 -33.18 9.40
C ILE A 361 5.03 -32.64 8.96
N ILE A 362 5.16 -32.06 7.76
CA ILE A 362 6.42 -31.44 7.30
C ILE A 362 6.57 -30.00 7.79
N LYS A 363 5.49 -29.37 8.25
CA LYS A 363 5.46 -28.01 8.78
C LYS A 363 5.83 -28.01 10.26
N GLY A 364 6.35 -26.88 10.76
CA GLY A 364 6.55 -26.70 12.19
C GLY A 364 5.28 -26.26 12.91
N LEU A 365 5.27 -26.38 14.23
CA LEU A 365 4.13 -26.12 15.11
C LEU A 365 4.02 -24.63 15.51
N ILE A 366 2.80 -24.17 15.74
CA ILE A 366 2.50 -22.80 16.19
C ILE A 366 1.91 -22.81 17.60
N ASN A 367 2.52 -22.04 18.51
CA ASN A 367 1.93 -21.68 19.80
C ASN A 367 1.13 -20.38 19.64
N TYR A 368 -0.03 -20.29 20.28
CA TYR A 368 -0.90 -19.11 20.21
C TYR A 368 -1.66 -18.88 21.52
N GLN A 369 -2.33 -17.73 21.61
CA GLN A 369 -3.18 -17.35 22.74
C GLN A 369 -4.60 -17.10 22.27
N ILE A 370 -5.53 -17.27 23.20
CA ILE A 370 -6.95 -17.02 23.01
C ILE A 370 -7.26 -15.73 23.75
N TYR A 371 -7.89 -14.79 23.05
CA TYR A 371 -8.35 -13.53 23.63
C TYR A 371 -9.87 -13.45 23.53
N ASP A 372 -10.47 -12.57 24.31
CA ASP A 372 -11.87 -12.21 24.11
C ASP A 372 -12.07 -11.49 22.76
N SER A 373 -13.32 -11.30 22.36
CA SER A 373 -13.65 -10.65 21.07
C SER A 373 -13.20 -9.19 21.00
N SER A 374 -12.81 -8.57 22.12
CA SER A 374 -12.24 -7.22 22.16
C SER A 374 -10.71 -7.21 22.01
N CYS A 375 -10.06 -8.37 21.96
CA CYS A 375 -8.61 -8.52 21.91
C CYS A 375 -7.86 -7.90 23.11
N THR A 376 -8.52 -7.78 24.27
CA THR A 376 -7.93 -7.14 25.46
C THR A 376 -7.75 -8.08 26.64
N VAL A 377 -8.54 -9.15 26.72
CA VAL A 377 -8.52 -10.09 27.84
C VAL A 377 -7.98 -11.44 27.38
N LEU A 378 -6.88 -11.89 27.99
CA LEU A 378 -6.33 -13.22 27.75
C LEU A 378 -7.25 -14.30 28.36
N LEU A 379 -7.79 -15.18 27.51
CA LEU A 379 -8.67 -16.29 27.88
C LEU A 379 -7.95 -17.64 27.88
N GLY A 380 -6.76 -17.75 27.28
CA GLY A 380 -6.08 -19.04 27.24
C GLY A 380 -4.77 -19.01 26.49
N THR A 381 -3.98 -20.06 26.66
CA THR A 381 -2.72 -20.26 25.93
C THR A 381 -2.64 -21.70 25.46
N VAL A 382 -2.31 -21.87 24.18
CA VAL A 382 -2.08 -23.16 23.54
C VAL A 382 -0.60 -23.27 23.20
N LEU A 383 0.08 -24.17 23.89
CA LEU A 383 1.49 -24.49 23.63
C LEU A 383 1.57 -25.87 22.98
N LYS A 384 1.81 -25.94 21.68
CA LYS A 384 2.02 -27.19 20.94
C LYS A 384 3.45 -27.73 21.10
N TYR A 385 4.41 -26.87 21.41
CA TYR A 385 5.81 -27.26 21.60
C TYR A 385 6.50 -26.46 22.72
N GLY A 386 7.62 -27.00 23.20
CA GLY A 386 8.42 -26.41 24.27
C GLY A 386 8.02 -26.88 25.68
N PRO A 387 8.70 -26.38 26.73
CA PRO A 387 8.37 -26.73 28.12
C PRO A 387 6.93 -26.32 28.47
N GLY A 388 6.15 -27.24 29.04
CA GLY A 388 4.76 -26.97 29.40
C GLY A 388 3.78 -27.06 28.23
N ALA A 389 4.14 -27.74 27.13
CA ALA A 389 3.24 -28.04 26.03
C ALA A 389 1.93 -28.68 26.52
N GLY A 390 0.81 -28.14 26.07
CA GLY A 390 -0.53 -28.41 26.55
C GLY A 390 -1.46 -27.24 26.23
N ILE A 391 -2.76 -27.47 26.43
CA ILE A 391 -3.80 -26.44 26.29
C ILE A 391 -4.16 -25.97 27.70
N ASN A 392 -3.91 -24.69 27.98
CA ASN A 392 -4.33 -24.01 29.20
C ASN A 392 -5.35 -22.94 28.84
N GLU A 393 -6.60 -23.34 28.61
CA GLU A 393 -7.72 -22.39 28.56
C GLU A 393 -7.97 -21.89 29.98
N LEU A 394 -7.84 -20.57 30.18
CA LEU A 394 -8.30 -19.89 31.39
C LEU A 394 -9.82 -19.87 31.31
N THR A 395 -10.45 -21.03 31.47
CA THR A 395 -11.89 -21.13 31.59
C THR A 395 -12.31 -20.19 32.70
N PHE A 396 -13.28 -19.31 32.40
CA PHE A 396 -14.00 -18.59 33.43
C PHE A 396 -14.58 -19.62 34.40
N ASP A 397 -13.92 -19.81 35.54
CA ASP A 397 -14.23 -20.90 36.43
C ASP A 397 -15.36 -20.47 37.36
N VAL A 398 -16.53 -21.04 37.12
CA VAL A 398 -17.67 -20.92 38.03
C VAL A 398 -17.83 -22.23 38.77
N GLN A 399 -17.98 -22.13 40.08
CA GLN A 399 -18.28 -23.27 40.93
C GLN A 399 -19.77 -23.30 41.22
N PHE A 400 -20.34 -24.49 41.33
CA PHE A 400 -21.71 -24.72 41.76
C PHE A 400 -21.82 -26.13 42.33
N GLU A 401 -22.87 -26.37 43.11
CA GLU A 401 -23.12 -27.70 43.66
C GLU A 401 -23.62 -28.68 42.59
N ASN A 402 -23.02 -29.87 42.55
CA ASN A 402 -23.40 -30.95 41.63
C ASN A 402 -23.55 -32.23 42.47
N PRO A 403 -24.70 -32.95 42.44
CA PRO A 403 -25.84 -32.81 41.53
C PRO A 403 -26.77 -31.61 41.78
N VAL A 404 -27.43 -31.16 40.71
CA VAL A 404 -28.37 -30.03 40.70
C VAL A 404 -29.81 -30.55 40.73
N ASN A 405 -30.63 -30.02 41.63
CA ASN A 405 -32.07 -30.31 41.69
C ASN A 405 -32.85 -29.29 40.84
N THR A 406 -33.66 -28.43 41.44
CA THR A 406 -34.49 -27.46 40.72
C THR A 406 -33.77 -26.14 40.45
N GLN A 407 -32.68 -25.87 41.15
CA GLN A 407 -31.97 -24.60 41.10
C GLN A 407 -30.47 -24.84 41.00
N LEU A 408 -29.83 -24.16 40.05
CA LEU A 408 -28.38 -24.10 39.90
C LEU A 408 -27.91 -22.78 40.52
N SER A 409 -27.01 -22.86 41.51
CA SER A 409 -26.46 -21.70 42.20
C SER A 409 -24.98 -21.56 41.92
N LEU A 410 -24.57 -20.50 41.24
CA LEU A 410 -23.16 -20.20 41.04
C LEU A 410 -22.56 -19.62 42.34
N LEU A 411 -21.44 -20.18 42.78
CA LEU A 411 -20.72 -19.79 43.98
C LEU A 411 -19.74 -18.66 43.64
N GLY A 412 -19.83 -17.55 44.38
CA GLY A 412 -18.96 -16.39 44.22
C GLY A 412 -19.70 -15.07 44.48
N ASP A 413 -18.92 -14.00 44.66
CA ASP A 413 -19.44 -12.65 44.98
C ASP A 413 -19.88 -11.87 43.73
N THR A 414 -19.45 -12.28 42.53
CA THR A 414 -19.83 -11.66 41.26
C THR A 414 -21.23 -12.11 40.85
N GLU A 415 -22.16 -11.16 40.62
CA GLU A 415 -23.52 -11.48 40.20
C GLU A 415 -23.65 -11.67 38.68
N PHE A 416 -24.29 -12.77 38.27
CA PHE A 416 -24.59 -13.09 36.88
C PHE A 416 -26.10 -13.04 36.60
N THR A 417 -26.44 -12.66 35.37
CA THR A 417 -27.83 -12.40 34.93
C THR A 417 -28.39 -13.52 34.06
N SER A 418 -27.54 -14.30 33.39
CA SER A 418 -27.94 -15.43 32.55
C SER A 418 -26.91 -16.55 32.57
N ILE A 419 -27.41 -17.78 32.35
CA ILE A 419 -26.60 -18.95 32.03
C ILE A 419 -27.13 -19.63 30.77
N GLN A 420 -26.25 -20.28 30.02
CA GLN A 420 -26.61 -21.17 28.92
C GLN A 420 -26.25 -22.61 29.28
N VAL A 421 -27.22 -23.51 29.16
CA VAL A 421 -27.07 -24.94 29.43
C VAL A 421 -27.36 -25.72 28.16
N THR A 422 -26.48 -26.66 27.83
CA THR A 422 -26.57 -27.49 26.63
C THR A 422 -26.69 -28.96 27.01
N ASP A 423 -27.60 -29.68 26.36
CA ASP A 423 -27.71 -31.13 26.51
C ASP A 423 -26.71 -31.89 25.62
N LEU A 424 -26.60 -33.22 25.81
CA LEU A 424 -25.66 -34.06 25.04
C LEU A 424 -26.00 -34.16 23.54
N SER A 425 -27.17 -33.69 23.10
CA SER A 425 -27.56 -33.62 21.68
C SER A 425 -27.19 -32.27 21.03
N GLY A 426 -26.62 -31.34 21.80
CA GLY A 426 -26.23 -30.00 21.35
C GLY A 426 -27.34 -28.95 21.46
N LYS A 427 -28.51 -29.29 22.02
CA LYS A 427 -29.59 -28.32 22.20
C LYS A 427 -29.30 -27.43 23.40
N SER A 428 -29.29 -26.11 23.17
CA SER A 428 -28.99 -25.10 24.19
C SER A 428 -30.25 -24.39 24.69
N ILE A 429 -30.29 -24.08 25.99
CA ILE A 429 -31.38 -23.37 26.67
C ILE A 429 -30.75 -22.28 27.56
N ILE A 430 -31.30 -21.07 27.50
CA ILE A 430 -30.86 -19.93 28.32
C ILE A 430 -31.78 -19.77 29.52
N PHE A 431 -31.20 -19.67 30.70
CA PHE A 431 -31.89 -19.39 31.96
C PHE A 431 -31.49 -18.01 32.45
N LYS A 432 -32.49 -17.22 32.86
CA LYS A 432 -32.26 -15.94 33.51
C LYS A 432 -32.18 -16.12 35.02
N SER A 433 -31.39 -15.27 35.65
CA SER A 433 -31.21 -15.24 37.08
C SER A 433 -32.54 -14.95 37.80
N SER A 434 -32.82 -15.72 38.83
CA SER A 434 -33.99 -15.62 39.73
C SER A 434 -33.66 -14.92 41.06
N GLY A 435 -32.40 -14.53 41.24
CA GLY A 435 -31.79 -13.90 42.43
C GLY A 435 -30.26 -13.99 42.32
N ALA A 436 -29.48 -13.31 43.16
CA ALA A 436 -28.01 -13.26 43.07
C ALA A 436 -27.39 -14.65 42.81
N ASN A 437 -26.99 -14.94 41.56
CA ASN A 437 -26.44 -16.21 41.08
C ASN A 437 -27.32 -17.48 41.13
N HIS A 438 -28.64 -17.34 41.23
CA HIS A 438 -29.56 -18.48 41.30
C HIS A 438 -30.38 -18.64 40.01
N PHE A 439 -30.35 -19.82 39.39
CA PHE A 439 -31.02 -20.09 38.12
C PHE A 439 -31.99 -21.27 38.27
N ASP A 440 -33.28 -21.05 37.98
CA ASP A 440 -34.30 -22.11 38.02
C ASP A 440 -34.18 -23.01 36.79
N VAL A 441 -33.69 -24.23 37.01
CA VAL A 441 -33.48 -25.26 35.98
C VAL A 441 -34.48 -26.41 36.12
N SER A 442 -35.59 -26.21 36.84
CA SER A 442 -36.64 -27.22 37.06
C SER A 442 -37.26 -27.77 35.78
N THR A 443 -37.18 -27.01 34.68
CA THR A 443 -37.69 -27.40 33.36
C THR A 443 -36.80 -28.42 32.64
N LEU A 444 -35.56 -28.63 33.10
CA LEU A 444 -34.68 -29.66 32.57
C LEU A 444 -35.06 -31.05 33.10
N PRO A 445 -35.26 -32.06 32.22
CA PRO A 445 -35.36 -33.46 32.64
C PRO A 445 -34.12 -33.93 33.42
N ALA A 446 -34.25 -35.03 34.17
CA ALA A 446 -33.10 -35.67 34.80
C ALA A 446 -32.10 -36.16 33.73
N GLY A 447 -30.82 -35.86 33.90
CA GLY A 447 -29.82 -36.15 32.88
C GLY A 447 -28.49 -35.42 33.05
N PHE A 448 -27.61 -35.57 32.06
CA PHE A 448 -26.32 -34.91 31.99
C PHE A 448 -26.40 -33.67 31.12
N TYR A 449 -25.87 -32.56 31.64
CA TYR A 449 -25.88 -31.26 30.99
C TYR A 449 -24.51 -30.61 31.10
N VAL A 450 -24.24 -29.66 30.20
CA VAL A 450 -23.04 -28.82 30.23
C VAL A 450 -23.48 -27.37 30.37
N LEU A 451 -23.01 -26.68 31.40
CA LEU A 451 -23.04 -25.22 31.48
C LEU A 451 -22.01 -24.69 30.47
N THR A 452 -22.50 -24.05 29.41
CA THR A 452 -21.71 -23.61 28.24
C THR A 452 -21.42 -22.11 28.21
N ALA A 453 -22.21 -21.30 28.91
CA ALA A 453 -21.90 -19.87 29.09
C ALA A 453 -22.54 -19.28 30.35
N VAL A 454 -21.97 -18.18 30.84
CA VAL A 454 -22.50 -17.33 31.92
C VAL A 454 -22.34 -15.86 31.48
N ASN A 455 -23.43 -15.09 31.38
CA ASN A 455 -23.42 -13.72 30.83
C ASN A 455 -22.59 -13.60 29.53
N ASP A 456 -22.81 -14.52 28.58
CA ASP A 456 -22.11 -14.60 27.28
C ASP A 456 -20.60 -14.93 27.35
N GLN A 457 -20.03 -15.13 28.55
CA GLN A 457 -18.69 -15.69 28.72
C GLN A 457 -18.73 -17.22 28.66
N LEU A 458 -17.86 -17.82 27.86
CA LEU A 458 -17.80 -19.26 27.67
C LEU A 458 -17.37 -19.97 28.97
N VAL A 459 -18.14 -20.97 29.38
CA VAL A 459 -17.84 -21.84 30.53
C VAL A 459 -17.95 -23.28 30.07
N ARG A 460 -17.21 -24.21 30.69
CA ARG A 460 -17.38 -25.64 30.39
C ARG A 460 -17.40 -26.46 31.67
N ARG A 461 -18.58 -26.55 32.28
CA ARG A 461 -18.80 -27.31 33.53
C ARG A 461 -19.99 -28.26 33.37
N SER A 462 -19.70 -29.55 33.46
CA SER A 462 -20.74 -30.59 33.38
C SER A 462 -21.43 -30.78 34.73
N PHE A 463 -22.73 -31.04 34.69
CA PHE A 463 -23.50 -31.35 35.88
C PHE A 463 -24.56 -32.42 35.64
N VAL A 464 -24.96 -33.06 36.74
CA VAL A 464 -26.05 -34.03 36.76
C VAL A 464 -27.29 -33.33 37.30
N LYS A 465 -28.35 -33.28 36.48
CA LYS A 465 -29.69 -32.88 36.90
C LYS A 465 -30.40 -34.11 37.47
N MET A 466 -30.78 -34.06 38.74
CA MET A 466 -31.58 -35.11 39.40
C MET A 466 -33.07 -35.02 39.07
#